data_AF-A0A2V9VAR7-F1
#
_entry.id   AF-A0A2V9VAR7-F1
#
_cell.length_a   1.000
_cell.length_b   1.000
_cell.length_c   1.000
_cell.angle_alpha   90.00
_cell.angle_beta   90.00
_cell.angle_gamma   90.00
#
_symmetry.space_group_name_H-M   'P 1'
#
loop_
_entity.id
_entity.type
_entity.pdbx_description
1 polymer ?
#
loop_
_entity_poly.entity_id
_entity_poly.type
_entity_poly.pdbx_seq_one_letter_code
_entity_poly.pdbx_strand_id
1 'polypeptide(L)'
;IARYAEGAIDAVYLIFNEFKSVIQQRLVVERVLPIVEVGVSEKQVARELTQKEKEEAQKAAISAGVGMRSSEQREVDAVAAGFATAPVDYIYEQSPEELFNDLLPKYVGIQIFHALLESVAAEHAARMTAMESATNNATDMIDSLTLAMNRARQAKITKEIIEIVSGAAAAQ
;
A
#
# COMPACT_ATOMS: atom_id res chain seq x y z
N ILE A 1 -0.36 -22.52 14.22
CA ILE A 1 0.21 -23.80 13.75
C ILE A 1 -0.18 -24.95 14.69
N ALA A 2 0.10 -24.88 15.99
CA ALA A 2 -0.29 -25.94 16.96
C ALA A 2 -1.77 -26.36 16.86
N ARG A 3 -2.70 -25.40 16.85
CA ARG A 3 -4.15 -25.68 16.70
C ARG A 3 -4.53 -26.43 15.41
N TYR A 4 -3.78 -26.24 14.33
CA TYR A 4 -4.00 -26.97 13.07
C TYR A 4 -3.42 -28.38 13.16
N ALA A 5 -2.24 -28.54 13.75
CA ALA A 5 -1.64 -29.85 14.00
C ALA A 5 -2.48 -30.72 14.95
N GLU A 6 -3.17 -30.10 15.91
CA GLU A 6 -4.11 -30.75 16.83
C GLU A 6 -5.46 -31.10 16.18
N GLY A 7 -5.70 -30.71 14.92
CA GLY A 7 -6.98 -30.93 14.22
C GLY A 7 -8.14 -30.07 14.72
N ALA A 8 -7.87 -29.00 15.48
CA ALA A 8 -8.90 -28.09 15.98
C ALA A 8 -9.37 -27.08 14.90
N ILE A 9 -8.60 -26.92 13.82
CA ILE A 9 -8.91 -26.06 12.68
C ILE A 9 -8.47 -26.75 11.37
N ASP A 10 -9.33 -26.69 10.34
CA ASP A 10 -9.10 -27.38 9.06
C ASP A 10 -8.44 -26.49 8.00
N ALA A 11 -8.46 -25.17 8.17
CA ALA A 11 -7.86 -24.22 7.25
C ALA A 11 -7.43 -22.94 7.96
N VAL A 12 -6.38 -22.30 7.44
CA VAL A 12 -5.92 -20.98 7.91
C VAL A 12 -5.82 -20.04 6.73
N TYR A 13 -6.58 -18.94 6.83
CA TYR A 13 -6.56 -17.85 5.87
C TYR A 13 -5.92 -16.63 6.51
N LEU A 14 -5.06 -15.97 5.75
CA LEU A 14 -4.42 -14.73 6.12
C LEU A 14 -4.98 -13.61 5.25
N ILE A 15 -5.48 -12.56 5.89
CA ILE A 15 -6.02 -11.38 5.23
C ILE A 15 -5.07 -10.22 5.53
N PHE A 16 -4.52 -9.63 4.48
CA PHE A 16 -3.56 -8.53 4.62
C PHE A 16 -3.60 -7.62 3.39
N ASN A 17 -3.00 -6.44 3.55
CA ASN A 17 -2.84 -5.50 2.45
C ASN A 17 -1.53 -5.80 1.71
N GLU A 18 -1.65 -6.29 0.48
CA GLU A 18 -0.52 -6.45 -0.42
C GLU A 18 -0.06 -5.07 -0.91
N PHE A 19 1.23 -4.79 -0.74
CA PHE A 19 1.86 -3.57 -1.23
C PHE A 19 2.21 -3.73 -2.72
N LYS A 20 1.35 -3.18 -3.59
CA LYS A 20 1.58 -3.12 -5.04
C LYS A 20 2.26 -1.81 -5.46
N SER A 21 1.82 -0.70 -4.90
CA SER A 21 2.29 0.66 -5.18
C SER A 21 1.89 1.57 -4.02
N VAL A 22 2.52 2.73 -3.92
CA VAL A 22 2.19 3.76 -2.92
C VAL A 22 0.71 4.19 -3.03
N ILE A 23 0.19 4.22 -4.26
CA ILE A 23 -1.18 4.67 -4.56
C ILE A 23 -2.20 3.53 -4.45
N GLN A 24 -1.78 2.29 -4.72
CA GLN A 24 -2.68 1.15 -4.84
C GLN A 24 -2.26 0.02 -3.90
N GLN A 25 -3.08 -0.17 -2.86
CA GLN A 25 -3.00 -1.30 -1.95
C GLN A 25 -4.16 -2.22 -2.22
N ARG A 26 -3.92 -3.53 -2.14
CA ARG A 26 -4.91 -4.54 -2.46
C ARG A 26 -5.13 -5.44 -1.26
N LEU A 27 -6.37 -5.60 -0.84
CA LEU A 27 -6.73 -6.60 0.16
C LEU A 27 -6.67 -7.98 -0.48
N VAL A 28 -5.79 -8.83 0.02
CA VAL A 28 -5.59 -10.20 -0.48
C VAL A 28 -5.94 -11.17 0.65
N VAL A 29 -6.63 -12.24 0.29
CA VAL A 29 -6.87 -13.41 1.13
C VAL A 29 -5.97 -14.52 0.61
N GLU A 30 -4.97 -14.88 1.40
CA GLU A 30 -4.06 -15.98 1.11
C GLU A 30 -4.39 -17.15 2.01
N ARG A 31 -4.53 -18.35 1.43
CA ARG A 31 -4.69 -19.58 2.20
C ARG A 31 -3.31 -20.12 2.55
N VAL A 32 -2.97 -20.12 3.84
CA VAL A 32 -1.65 -20.52 4.36
C VAL A 32 -1.61 -22.01 4.70
N LEU A 33 -2.72 -22.57 5.19
CA LEU A 33 -2.88 -24.00 5.47
C LEU A 33 -4.25 -24.48 4.96
N PRO A 34 -4.36 -25.71 4.41
CA PRO A 34 -3.31 -26.70 4.11
C PRO A 34 -2.34 -26.26 3.00
N ILE A 35 -1.09 -26.74 3.03
CA ILE A 35 -0.10 -26.53 1.96
C ILE A 35 -0.39 -27.52 0.84
N VAL A 36 -0.86 -27.03 -0.32
CA VAL A 36 -1.18 -27.88 -1.48
C VAL A 36 0.05 -28.07 -2.37
N GLU A 37 0.71 -26.97 -2.74
CA GLU A 37 1.97 -26.97 -3.48
C GLU A 37 2.94 -25.95 -2.88
N VAL A 38 4.18 -26.37 -2.64
CA VAL A 38 5.23 -25.47 -2.12
C VAL A 38 5.67 -24.53 -3.24
N GLY A 39 5.53 -23.22 -3.01
CA GLY A 39 5.93 -22.18 -3.97
C GLY A 39 4.79 -21.62 -4.81
N VAL A 40 3.58 -22.20 -4.75
CA VAL A 40 2.38 -21.64 -5.38
C VAL A 40 1.46 -21.11 -4.29
N SER A 41 1.53 -19.80 -4.03
CA SER A 41 0.56 -19.14 -3.16
C SER A 41 -0.71 -18.84 -3.95
N GLU A 42 -1.82 -19.51 -3.60
CA GLU A 42 -3.15 -19.14 -4.08
C GLU A 42 -3.60 -17.82 -3.42
N LYS A 43 -3.17 -16.70 -4.00
CA LYS A 43 -3.63 -15.36 -3.62
C LYS A 43 -5.00 -15.10 -4.25
N GLN A 44 -6.07 -15.17 -3.45
CA GLN A 44 -7.39 -14.70 -3.87
C GLN A 44 -7.52 -13.21 -3.50
N VAL A 45 -7.81 -12.37 -4.48
CA VAL A 45 -8.05 -10.95 -4.19
C VAL A 45 -9.42 -10.83 -3.55
N ALA A 46 -9.50 -10.26 -2.34
CA ALA A 46 -10.74 -10.17 -1.56
C ALA A 46 -11.87 -9.42 -2.29
N ARG A 47 -11.49 -8.58 -3.27
CA ARG A 47 -12.38 -7.87 -4.16
C ARG A 47 -11.89 -8.05 -5.59
N GLU A 48 -12.42 -9.04 -6.30
CA GLU A 48 -12.26 -9.09 -7.75
C GLU A 48 -12.93 -7.83 -8.32
N LEU A 49 -12.12 -6.87 -8.77
CA LEU A 49 -12.64 -5.73 -9.54
C LEU A 49 -13.38 -6.29 -10.75
N THR A 50 -14.63 -5.87 -10.93
CA THR A 50 -15.43 -6.22 -12.09
C THR A 50 -14.66 -5.83 -13.36
N GLN A 51 -14.76 -6.60 -14.44
CA GLN A 51 -13.97 -6.38 -15.67
C GLN A 51 -13.99 -4.92 -16.18
N LYS A 52 -15.12 -4.22 -16.00
CA LYS A 52 -15.29 -2.80 -16.33
C LYS A 52 -14.43 -1.85 -15.49
N GLU A 53 -14.30 -2.09 -14.19
CA GLU A 53 -13.50 -1.25 -13.28
C GLU A 53 -12.00 -1.42 -13.51
N LYS A 54 -11.57 -2.61 -13.97
CA LYS A 54 -10.17 -2.88 -14.39
C LYS A 54 -9.80 -2.08 -15.64
N GLU A 55 -10.71 -1.96 -16.60
CA GLU A 55 -10.49 -1.19 -17.83
C GLU A 55 -10.48 0.32 -17.59
N GLU A 56 -11.35 0.83 -16.71
CA GLU A 56 -11.38 2.24 -16.32
C GLU A 56 -10.13 2.64 -15.52
N ALA A 57 -9.70 1.78 -14.58
CA ALA A 57 -8.46 1.97 -13.86
C ALA A 57 -7.22 1.90 -14.77
N GLN A 58 -7.23 1.03 -15.79
CA GLN A 58 -6.17 0.98 -16.81
C GLN A 58 -6.11 2.27 -17.63
N LYS A 59 -7.26 2.81 -18.06
CA LYS A 59 -7.33 4.07 -18.79
C LYS A 59 -6.89 5.25 -17.92
N ALA A 60 -7.27 5.28 -16.65
CA ALA A 60 -6.86 6.30 -15.69
C ALA A 60 -5.35 6.25 -15.41
N ALA A 61 -4.78 5.06 -15.22
CA ALA A 61 -3.34 4.88 -14.99
C ALA A 61 -2.48 5.34 -16.18
N ILE A 62 -2.91 5.02 -17.42
CA ILE A 62 -2.24 5.48 -18.65
C ILE A 62 -2.30 7.00 -18.76
N SER A 63 -3.44 7.62 -18.41
CA SER A 63 -3.60 9.08 -18.47
C SER A 63 -2.82 9.82 -17.38
N ALA A 64 -2.58 9.20 -16.23
CA ALA A 64 -1.85 9.79 -15.10
C ALA A 64 -0.33 9.72 -15.24
N GLY A 65 0.19 9.20 -16.37
CA GLY A 65 1.64 9.04 -16.59
C GLY A 65 2.30 8.03 -15.64
N VAL A 66 1.50 7.27 -14.89
CA VAL A 66 1.98 6.11 -14.13
C VAL A 66 2.19 5.00 -15.14
N GLY A 67 3.39 4.98 -15.72
CA GLY A 67 3.81 3.85 -16.54
C GLY A 67 3.61 2.58 -15.72
N MET A 68 2.73 1.69 -16.20
CA MET A 68 2.89 0.29 -15.82
C MET A 68 4.33 -0.04 -16.17
N ARG A 69 5.14 -0.41 -15.18
CA ARG A 69 6.16 -1.41 -15.44
C ARG A 69 5.39 -2.64 -15.90
N SER A 70 5.13 -2.71 -17.21
CA SER A 70 4.78 -3.94 -17.90
C SER A 70 5.84 -4.92 -17.50
N SER A 71 5.48 -6.01 -16.81
CA SER A 71 6.10 -7.36 -16.88
C SER A 71 7.59 -7.56 -17.22
N GLU A 72 8.46 -6.55 -17.08
CA GLU A 72 9.89 -6.50 -17.39
C GLU A 72 10.69 -7.06 -16.21
N GLN A 73 10.07 -7.96 -15.45
CA GLN A 73 10.77 -8.90 -14.57
C GLN A 73 11.08 -10.21 -15.28
N ARG A 74 10.58 -10.46 -16.51
CA ARG A 74 10.94 -11.68 -17.26
C ARG A 74 12.43 -11.80 -17.60
N GLU A 75 13.16 -10.71 -17.81
CA GLU A 75 14.60 -10.79 -18.14
C GLU A 75 15.47 -10.97 -16.90
N VAL A 76 15.17 -10.27 -15.80
CA VAL A 76 15.91 -10.42 -14.53
C VAL A 76 15.64 -11.79 -13.91
N ASP A 77 14.40 -12.28 -14.02
CA ASP A 77 14.01 -13.62 -13.57
C ASP A 77 14.56 -14.73 -14.50
N ALA A 78 14.66 -14.49 -15.83
CA ALA A 78 15.25 -15.44 -16.77
C ALA A 78 16.78 -15.54 -16.62
N VAL A 79 17.46 -14.43 -16.34
CA VAL A 79 18.89 -14.43 -16.03
C VAL A 79 19.14 -15.16 -14.70
N ALA A 80 18.28 -14.96 -13.69
CA ALA A 80 18.34 -15.73 -12.44
C ALA A 80 18.08 -17.24 -12.65
N ALA A 81 17.16 -17.60 -13.55
CA ALA A 81 16.91 -19.00 -13.94
C ALA A 81 18.10 -19.64 -14.68
N GLY A 82 18.93 -18.85 -15.36
CA GLY A 82 20.16 -19.33 -16.00
C GLY A 82 21.26 -19.75 -15.01
N PHE A 83 21.25 -19.21 -13.78
CA PHE A 83 22.23 -19.55 -12.75
C PHE A 83 21.77 -20.67 -11.80
N ALA A 84 20.49 -21.02 -11.82
CA ALA A 84 19.90 -22.00 -10.92
C ALA A 84 19.21 -23.10 -11.71
N THR A 85 19.96 -24.15 -12.08
CA THR A 85 19.56 -25.57 -12.04
C THR A 85 20.52 -26.41 -12.89
N ALA A 86 21.71 -26.68 -12.38
CA ALA A 86 22.20 -28.04 -12.55
C ALA A 86 21.43 -28.89 -11.52
N PRO A 87 20.80 -30.02 -11.89
CA PRO A 87 20.26 -30.94 -10.89
C PRO A 87 21.43 -31.52 -10.11
N VAL A 88 21.80 -30.85 -9.03
CA VAL A 88 22.77 -31.35 -8.06
C VAL A 88 22.04 -32.39 -7.25
N ASP A 89 22.56 -33.62 -7.27
CA ASP A 89 22.05 -34.69 -6.42
C ASP A 89 22.42 -34.39 -4.97
N TYR A 90 21.42 -34.10 -4.14
CA TYR A 90 21.62 -33.78 -2.73
C TYR A 90 21.58 -35.06 -1.91
N ILE A 91 22.66 -35.32 -1.17
CA ILE A 91 22.66 -36.39 -0.17
C ILE A 91 22.10 -35.81 1.13
N TYR A 92 20.91 -36.26 1.51
CA TYR A 92 20.26 -35.85 2.76
C TYR A 92 20.69 -36.78 3.90
N GLU A 93 21.04 -36.20 5.06
CA GLU A 93 21.41 -36.97 6.26
C GLU A 93 20.18 -37.54 7.00
N GLN A 94 19.05 -36.85 6.91
CA GLN A 94 17.80 -37.20 7.59
C GLN A 94 16.79 -37.83 6.63
N SER A 95 15.82 -38.57 7.19
CA SER A 95 14.68 -39.03 6.40
C SER A 95 13.86 -37.84 5.89
N PRO A 96 13.21 -37.93 4.71
CA PRO A 96 12.39 -36.84 4.18
C PRO A 96 11.30 -36.37 5.16
N GLU A 97 10.70 -37.28 5.92
CA GLU A 97 9.63 -36.97 6.88
C GLU A 97 10.12 -36.09 8.04
N GLU A 98 11.25 -36.43 8.65
CA GLU A 98 11.86 -35.63 9.72
C GLU A 98 12.27 -34.24 9.22
N LEU A 99 12.84 -34.19 8.01
CA LEU A 99 13.22 -32.93 7.38
C LEU A 99 12.02 -32.01 7.15
N PHE A 100 10.92 -32.53 6.62
CA PHE A 100 9.71 -31.74 6.38
C PHE A 100 9.01 -31.33 7.68
N ASN A 101 9.04 -32.16 8.73
CA ASN A 101 8.50 -31.80 10.04
C ASN A 101 9.16 -30.54 10.62
N ASP A 102 10.45 -30.33 10.37
CA ASP A 102 11.18 -29.13 10.81
C ASP A 102 11.06 -27.95 9.84
N LEU A 103 10.96 -28.20 8.54
CA LEU A 103 10.91 -27.16 7.51
C LEU A 103 9.52 -26.55 7.31
N LEU A 104 8.45 -27.35 7.34
CA LEU A 104 7.09 -26.86 7.07
C LEU A 104 6.64 -25.77 8.08
N PRO A 105 6.90 -25.89 9.39
CA PRO A 105 6.58 -24.82 10.34
C PRO A 105 7.36 -23.53 10.06
N LYS A 106 8.64 -23.63 9.66
CA LYS A 106 9.47 -22.48 9.30
C LYS A 106 8.94 -21.79 8.04
N TYR A 107 8.56 -22.58 7.04
CA TYR A 107 7.97 -22.09 5.80
C TYR A 107 6.69 -21.26 6.06
N VAL A 108 5.77 -21.80 6.85
CA VAL A 108 4.55 -21.08 7.26
C VAL A 108 4.88 -19.82 8.05
N GLY A 109 5.87 -19.89 8.95
CA GLY A 109 6.34 -18.71 9.69
C GLY A 109 6.87 -17.61 8.78
N ILE A 110 7.66 -17.97 7.77
CA ILE A 110 8.18 -17.03 6.76
C ILE A 110 7.04 -16.43 5.94
N GLN A 111 6.05 -17.22 5.51
CA GLN A 111 4.89 -16.69 4.79
C GLN A 111 4.11 -15.66 5.61
N ILE A 112 3.82 -15.96 6.87
CA ILE A 112 3.10 -15.03 7.76
C ILE A 112 3.93 -13.76 7.97
N PHE A 113 5.25 -13.90 8.18
CA PHE A 113 6.13 -12.75 8.36
C PHE A 113 6.22 -11.88 7.10
N HIS A 114 6.28 -12.50 5.92
CA HIS A 114 6.27 -11.78 4.65
C HIS A 114 5.00 -10.95 4.49
N ALA A 115 3.84 -11.55 4.71
CA ALA A 115 2.57 -10.84 4.61
C ALA A 115 2.42 -9.72 5.64
N LEU A 116 2.99 -9.88 6.84
CA LEU A 116 3.07 -8.81 7.83
C LEU A 116 3.90 -7.62 7.32
N LEU A 117 5.07 -7.89 6.73
CA LEU A 117 5.92 -6.84 6.14
C LEU A 117 5.21 -6.11 4.99
N GLU A 118 4.52 -6.84 4.11
CA GLU A 118 3.72 -6.24 3.04
C GLU A 118 2.62 -5.33 3.62
N SER A 119 1.93 -5.78 4.67
CA SER A 119 0.87 -4.99 5.31
C SER A 119 1.40 -3.70 5.95
N VAL A 120 2.59 -3.74 6.57
CA VAL A 120 3.22 -2.55 7.16
C VAL A 120 3.66 -1.57 6.06
N ALA A 121 4.24 -2.07 4.97
CA ALA A 121 4.60 -1.23 3.82
C ALA A 121 3.37 -0.57 3.20
N ALA A 122 2.28 -1.32 3.02
CA ALA A 122 0.99 -0.80 2.57
C ALA A 122 0.46 0.28 3.51
N GLU A 123 0.48 0.06 4.82
CA GLU A 123 0.03 1.07 5.79
C GLU A 123 0.82 2.38 5.68
N HIS A 124 2.15 2.31 5.61
CA HIS A 124 3.00 3.49 5.45
C HIS A 124 2.71 4.25 4.17
N ALA A 125 2.50 3.54 3.05
CA ALA A 125 2.09 4.15 1.79
C ALA A 125 0.74 4.86 1.89
N ALA A 126 -0.27 4.22 2.50
CA ALA A 126 -1.59 4.83 2.67
C ALA A 126 -1.48 6.11 3.51
N ARG A 127 -0.66 6.06 4.57
CA ARG A 127 -0.40 7.22 5.42
C ARG A 127 0.27 8.35 4.65
N MET A 128 1.24 8.06 3.79
CA MET A 128 1.89 9.07 2.95
C MET A 128 0.89 9.77 2.03
N THR A 129 0.07 9.02 1.30
CA THR A 129 -0.94 9.60 0.39
C THR A 129 -2.00 10.40 1.13
N ALA A 130 -2.43 9.93 2.31
CA ALA A 130 -3.37 10.67 3.15
C ALA A 130 -2.76 11.99 3.67
N MET A 131 -1.49 11.97 4.08
CA MET A 131 -0.79 13.17 4.57
C MET A 131 -0.47 14.15 3.44
N GLU A 132 -0.12 13.68 2.25
CA GLU A 132 0.04 14.51 1.06
C GLU A 132 -1.27 15.24 0.71
N SER A 133 -2.39 14.51 0.71
CA SER A 133 -3.72 15.09 0.51
C SER A 133 -4.07 16.12 1.60
N ALA A 134 -3.77 15.82 2.86
CA ALA A 134 -3.99 16.76 3.97
C ALA A 134 -3.12 18.02 3.85
N THR A 135 -1.87 17.88 3.39
CA THR A 135 -0.94 18.99 3.20
C THR A 135 -1.42 19.92 2.07
N ASN A 136 -1.85 19.34 0.94
CA ASN A 136 -2.40 20.12 -0.17
C ASN A 136 -3.67 20.88 0.26
N ASN A 137 -4.59 20.22 0.98
CA ASN A 137 -5.79 20.86 1.51
C ASN A 137 -5.48 21.99 2.51
N ALA A 138 -4.42 21.83 3.32
CA ALA A 138 -3.98 22.86 4.25
C ALA A 138 -3.39 24.07 3.51
N THR A 139 -2.62 23.85 2.44
CA THR A 139 -2.10 24.92 1.57
C THR A 139 -3.25 25.73 0.96
N ASP A 140 -4.25 25.06 0.40
CA ASP A 140 -5.44 25.72 -0.18
C ASP A 140 -6.17 26.58 0.87
N MET A 141 -6.27 26.06 2.10
CA MET A 141 -6.87 26.79 3.21
C MET A 141 -6.05 28.02 3.60
N ILE A 142 -4.73 27.91 3.67
CA ILE A 142 -3.81 29.02 3.97
C ILE A 142 -3.96 30.13 2.93
N ASP A 143 -4.03 29.78 1.64
CA ASP A 143 -4.19 30.76 0.57
C ASP A 143 -5.53 31.51 0.69
N SER A 144 -6.61 30.78 0.96
CA SER A 144 -7.93 31.37 1.15
C SER A 144 -7.99 32.32 2.36
N LEU A 145 -7.39 31.92 3.49
CA LEU A 145 -7.34 32.72 4.71
C LEU A 145 -6.41 33.92 4.56
N THR A 146 -5.32 33.79 3.80
CA THR A 146 -4.40 34.90 3.49
C THR A 146 -5.11 35.97 2.66
N LEU A 147 -5.92 35.57 1.67
CA LEU A 147 -6.74 36.50 0.90
C LEU A 147 -7.78 37.21 1.80
N ALA A 148 -8.46 36.46 2.67
CA ALA A 148 -9.43 36.99 3.61
C ALA A 148 -8.78 37.98 4.62
N MET A 149 -7.61 37.62 5.16
CA MET A 149 -6.82 38.48 6.06
C MET A 149 -6.45 39.79 5.37
N ASN A 150 -5.97 39.74 4.13
CA ASN A 150 -5.59 40.95 3.39
C ASN A 150 -6.78 41.88 3.14
N ARG A 151 -7.94 41.33 2.77
CA ARG A 151 -9.18 42.11 2.62
C ARG A 151 -9.62 42.73 3.94
N ALA A 152 -9.62 41.96 5.03
CA ALA A 152 -9.97 42.46 6.36
C ALA A 152 -9.01 43.56 6.84
N ARG A 153 -7.70 43.40 6.58
CA ARG A 153 -6.67 44.40 6.88
C ARG A 153 -6.92 45.71 6.13
N GLN A 154 -7.20 45.64 4.83
CA GLN A 154 -7.51 46.82 4.02
C GLN A 154 -8.80 47.51 4.49
N ALA A 155 -9.85 46.74 4.79
CA ALA A 155 -11.09 47.27 5.34
C ALA A 155 -10.88 47.97 6.70
N LYS A 156 -10.01 47.42 7.55
CA LYS A 156 -9.64 48.06 8.84
C LYS A 156 -8.89 49.37 8.63
N ILE A 157 -7.85 49.39 7.78
CA ILE A 157 -7.07 50.61 7.49
C ILE A 157 -7.97 51.70 6.90
N THR A 158 -8.80 51.36 5.91
CA THR A 158 -9.73 52.32 5.29
C THR A 158 -10.72 52.87 6.31
N LYS A 159 -11.27 52.03 7.19
CA LYS A 159 -12.13 52.46 8.29
C LYS A 159 -11.42 53.43 9.24
N GLU A 160 -10.20 53.11 9.68
CA GLU A 160 -9.41 54.00 10.55
C GLU A 160 -9.13 55.36 9.87
N ILE A 161 -8.78 55.37 8.58
CA ILE A 161 -8.57 56.61 7.82
C ILE A 161 -9.85 57.45 7.75
N ILE A 162 -11.01 56.81 7.47
CA ILE A 162 -12.30 57.50 7.42
C ILE A 162 -12.67 58.10 8.78
N GLU A 163 -12.44 57.36 9.87
CA GLU A 163 -12.66 57.85 11.23
C GLU A 163 -11.77 59.07 11.55
N ILE A 164 -10.48 59.05 11.17
CA ILE A 164 -9.57 60.19 11.35
C ILE A 164 -10.02 61.42 10.56
N VAL A 165 -10.34 61.26 9.27
CA VAL A 165 -10.75 62.38 8.40
C VAL A 165 -12.09 62.97 8.86
N SER A 166 -13.06 62.14 9.21
CA SER A 166 -14.37 62.60 9.70
C SER A 166 -14.27 63.32 11.04
N GLY A 167 -13.43 62.84 11.96
CA GLY A 167 -13.16 63.51 13.23
C GLY A 167 -12.45 64.85 13.07
N ALA A 168 -11.48 64.94 12.13
CA ALA A 168 -10.79 66.19 11.83
C ALA A 168 -11.72 67.24 11.21
N ALA A 169 -12.62 66.83 10.31
CA ALA A 169 -13.60 67.73 9.68
C ALA A 169 -14.67 68.25 10.67
N ALA A 170 -14.99 67.49 11.71
CA ALA A 170 -15.95 67.90 12.74
C ALA A 170 -15.40 68.92 13.76
N ALA A 171 -14.08 69.14 13.77
CA ALA A 171 -13.40 70.08 14.66
C ALA A 171 -13.15 71.48 14.04
N GLN A 172 -13.53 71.68 12.77
CA GLN A 172 -13.56 72.99 12.08
C GLN A 172 -14.97 73.58 12.10
#